data_AF-A0A836VG90-F1
#
_entry.id   AF-A0A836VG90-F1
#
_cell.length_a   1.000
_cell.length_b   1.000
_cell.length_c   1.000
_cell.angle_alpha   90.00
_cell.angle_beta   90.00
_cell.angle_gamma   90.00
#
_symmetry.space_group_name_H-M   'P 1'
#
loop_
_entity.id
_entity.type
_entity.pdbx_description
1 polymer ?
#
loop_
_entity_poly.entity_id
_entity_poly.type
_entity_poly.pdbx_seq_one_letter_code
_entity_poly.pdbx_strand_id
1 'polypeptide(L)'
;DWIVYPGGALGNTSSCGKAIMELYEWGWIKKIPRIAVINAEGANTLDVLYNGKFEGTKLRWNKGEPDMELIERYYSKMQKDDIRPKTKATAIQIGKPANIIKALRALEFTNGVVITVTDNEMLDGMTIVGLNGFDCEMASGSVPSGVKKLIGNDIIKKDDKIIGILTGRQKEPLLPINYHNEPSNLFARPPK
;
A
#
# COMPACT_ATOMS: atom_id res chain seq x y z
N ASP A 1 0.51 -12.38 -11.83
CA ASP A 1 1.86 -11.80 -11.65
C ASP A 1 1.95 -10.94 -10.40
N TRP A 2 0.94 -10.10 -10.12
CA TRP A 2 0.95 -9.20 -8.97
C TRP A 2 -0.27 -9.36 -8.05
N ILE A 3 -0.06 -9.15 -6.76
CA ILE A 3 -1.13 -8.90 -5.78
C ILE A 3 -0.84 -7.55 -5.10
N VAL A 4 -1.79 -6.63 -5.14
CA VAL A 4 -1.60 -5.25 -4.71
C VAL A 4 -2.49 -4.92 -3.52
N TYR A 5 -1.89 -4.42 -2.44
CA TYR A 5 -2.56 -4.14 -1.17
C TYR A 5 -2.37 -2.69 -0.70
N PRO A 6 -3.37 -2.11 -0.03
CA PRO A 6 -3.16 -0.95 0.84
C PRO A 6 -2.20 -1.29 1.99
N GLY A 7 -1.29 -0.39 2.29
CA GLY A 7 -0.28 -0.53 3.34
C GLY A 7 -0.63 0.29 4.59
N GLY A 8 -1.14 -0.37 5.63
CA GLY A 8 -1.37 0.20 6.97
C GLY A 8 -0.66 -0.60 8.06
N ALA A 9 -1.39 -1.45 8.78
CA ALA A 9 -0.84 -2.31 9.84
C ALA A 9 -0.02 -3.50 9.30
N LEU A 10 -0.07 -3.72 7.99
CA LEU A 10 0.61 -4.79 7.23
C LEU A 10 0.18 -6.22 7.59
N GLY A 11 -0.94 -6.38 8.28
CA GLY A 11 -1.53 -7.70 8.56
C GLY A 11 -1.88 -8.45 7.28
N ASN A 12 -2.55 -7.79 6.33
CA ASN A 12 -2.94 -8.39 5.03
C ASN A 12 -1.73 -8.80 4.19
N THR A 13 -0.69 -7.96 4.11
CA THR A 13 0.57 -8.30 3.45
C THR A 13 1.20 -9.55 4.07
N SER A 14 1.21 -9.61 5.40
CA SER A 14 1.80 -10.73 6.15
C SER A 14 1.02 -12.03 5.96
N SER A 15 -0.31 -11.99 6.04
CA SER A 15 -1.15 -13.18 5.86
C SER A 15 -1.13 -13.67 4.43
N CYS A 16 -1.20 -12.78 3.45
CA CYS A 16 -1.08 -13.13 2.04
C CYS A 16 0.29 -13.73 1.73
N GLY A 17 1.38 -13.13 2.25
CA GLY A 17 2.73 -13.67 2.08
C GLY A 17 2.87 -15.08 2.64
N LYS A 18 2.33 -15.31 3.85
CA LYS A 18 2.30 -16.65 4.46
C LYS A 18 1.53 -17.65 3.58
N ALA A 19 0.33 -17.28 3.10
CA ALA A 19 -0.47 -18.14 2.24
C ALA A 19 0.26 -18.50 0.94
N ILE A 20 0.91 -17.52 0.29
CA ILE A 20 1.70 -17.77 -0.93
C ILE A 20 2.86 -18.74 -0.67
N MET A 21 3.57 -18.59 0.46
CA MET A 21 4.65 -19.51 0.85
C MET A 21 4.13 -20.94 0.98
N GLU A 22 3.05 -21.15 1.75
CA GLU A 22 2.45 -22.46 1.97
C GLU A 22 1.91 -23.09 0.68
N LEU A 23 1.20 -22.31 -0.14
CA LEU A 23 0.68 -22.78 -1.44
C LEU A 23 1.80 -23.17 -2.40
N TYR A 24 2.93 -22.47 -2.37
CA TYR A 24 4.08 -22.79 -3.21
C TYR A 24 4.83 -24.02 -2.70
N GLU A 25 5.06 -24.11 -1.39
CA GLU A 25 5.71 -25.24 -0.72
C GLU A 25 4.93 -26.55 -0.93
N TRP A 26 3.60 -26.51 -0.84
CA TRP A 26 2.74 -27.66 -1.14
C TRP A 26 2.55 -27.92 -2.63
N GLY A 27 3.14 -27.09 -3.50
CA GLY A 27 3.11 -27.25 -4.93
C GLY A 27 1.76 -26.97 -5.59
N TRP A 28 0.83 -26.30 -4.89
CA TRP A 28 -0.49 -25.90 -5.43
C TRP A 28 -0.36 -24.76 -6.44
N ILE A 29 0.62 -23.88 -6.22
CA ILE A 29 1.04 -22.89 -7.22
C ILE A 29 2.48 -23.19 -7.67
N LYS A 30 2.75 -22.99 -8.95
CA LYS A 30 4.09 -23.19 -9.55
C LYS A 30 4.86 -21.89 -9.73
N LYS A 31 4.20 -20.74 -9.53
CA LYS A 31 4.78 -19.41 -9.67
C LYS A 31 4.45 -18.60 -8.42
N ILE A 32 5.43 -17.84 -7.93
CA ILE A 32 5.26 -16.94 -6.80
C ILE A 32 4.81 -15.58 -7.33
N PRO A 33 3.57 -15.14 -7.07
CA PRO A 33 3.16 -13.79 -7.43
C PRO A 33 3.91 -12.76 -6.57
N ARG A 34 4.20 -11.60 -7.15
CA ARG A 34 4.84 -10.48 -6.45
C ARG A 34 3.82 -9.70 -5.67
N ILE A 35 4.18 -9.23 -4.47
CA ILE A 35 3.33 -8.33 -3.69
C ILE A 35 3.75 -6.87 -3.93
N ALA A 36 2.78 -5.99 -4.17
CA ALA A 36 2.97 -4.55 -4.07
C ALA A 36 2.18 -4.00 -2.88
N VAL A 37 2.86 -3.26 -2.00
CA VAL A 37 2.23 -2.56 -0.86
C VAL A 37 2.22 -1.07 -1.14
N ILE A 38 1.04 -0.46 -1.04
CA ILE A 38 0.83 0.95 -1.35
C ILE A 38 0.53 1.72 -0.05
N ASN A 39 1.49 2.49 0.45
CA ASN A 39 1.27 3.38 1.59
C ASN A 39 0.64 4.70 1.15
N ALA A 40 -0.11 5.35 2.05
CA ALA A 40 -0.40 6.76 1.94
C ALA A 40 0.89 7.56 2.18
N GLU A 41 1.14 8.62 1.40
CA GLU A 41 2.33 9.47 1.54
C GLU A 41 2.50 10.02 2.96
N GLY A 42 1.40 10.45 3.59
CA GLY A 42 1.42 10.93 4.97
C GLY A 42 1.45 9.82 6.04
N ALA A 43 1.46 8.54 5.67
CA ALA A 43 1.58 7.39 6.58
C ALA A 43 2.42 6.27 5.94
N ASN A 44 3.70 6.57 5.67
CA ASN A 44 4.57 5.83 4.76
C ASN A 44 5.77 5.14 5.43
N THR A 45 5.69 4.81 6.72
CA THR A 45 6.80 4.20 7.48
C THR A 45 7.44 2.99 6.78
N LEU A 46 6.64 2.09 6.20
CA LEU A 46 7.19 0.93 5.49
C LEU A 46 7.97 1.36 4.25
N ASP A 47 7.42 2.25 3.42
CA ASP A 47 8.13 2.81 2.26
C ASP A 47 9.45 3.48 2.67
N VAL A 48 9.44 4.30 3.72
CA VAL A 48 10.64 4.99 4.21
C VAL A 48 11.74 4.01 4.58
N LEU A 49 11.42 2.98 5.36
CA LEU A 49 12.38 1.99 5.83
C LEU A 49 12.78 0.99 4.73
N TYR A 50 11.80 0.45 3.99
CA TYR A 50 12.04 -0.58 2.97
C TYR A 50 12.81 -0.03 1.76
N ASN A 51 12.58 1.22 1.38
CA ASN A 51 13.27 1.82 0.23
C ASN A 51 14.54 2.59 0.61
N GLY A 52 14.91 2.62 1.90
CA GLY A 52 16.15 3.26 2.37
C GLY A 52 16.10 4.79 2.35
N LYS A 53 14.91 5.37 2.51
CA LYS A 53 14.73 6.84 2.58
C LYS A 53 15.16 7.40 3.94
N PHE A 54 15.39 6.54 4.93
CA PHE A 54 15.97 6.89 6.23
C PHE A 54 17.40 6.35 6.32
N GLU A 55 18.36 7.23 6.60
CA GLU A 55 19.81 6.92 6.74
C GLU A 55 20.46 6.24 5.51
N GLY A 56 19.77 6.14 4.37
CA GLY A 56 20.25 5.41 3.18
C GLY A 56 20.20 3.87 3.33
N THR A 57 19.69 3.35 4.45
CA THR A 57 19.72 1.92 4.77
C THR A 57 18.38 1.25 4.48
N LYS A 58 18.41 0.20 3.65
CA LYS A 58 17.23 -0.56 3.26
C LYS A 58 16.91 -1.64 4.30
N LEU A 59 15.77 -1.53 4.98
CA LEU A 59 15.28 -2.55 5.90
C LEU A 59 14.86 -3.82 5.13
N ARG A 60 15.43 -4.98 5.49
CA ARG A 60 15.17 -6.27 4.84
C ARG A 60 14.84 -7.34 5.87
N TRP A 61 14.23 -8.45 5.43
CA TRP A 61 13.92 -9.58 6.30
C TRP A 61 15.20 -10.26 6.82
N ASN A 62 16.24 -10.31 5.98
CA ASN A 62 17.57 -10.77 6.36
C ASN A 62 17.53 -12.14 7.05
N LYS A 63 16.87 -13.12 6.39
CA LYS A 63 16.74 -14.50 6.89
C LYS A 63 16.13 -14.63 8.29
N GLY A 64 15.38 -13.63 8.76
CA GLY A 64 14.75 -13.63 10.08
C GLY A 64 15.41 -12.73 11.10
N GLU A 65 16.48 -12.03 10.72
CA GLU A 65 17.23 -11.10 11.58
C GLU A 65 17.21 -9.68 10.98
N PRO A 66 16.03 -9.03 10.87
CA PRO A 66 15.94 -7.65 10.38
C PRO A 66 16.66 -6.68 11.33
N ASP A 67 17.15 -5.56 10.79
CA ASP A 67 17.77 -4.48 11.56
C ASP A 67 16.72 -3.77 12.43
N MET A 68 16.56 -4.26 13.66
CA MET A 68 15.62 -3.71 14.64
C MET A 68 16.04 -2.32 15.11
N GLU A 69 17.36 -2.05 15.17
CA GLU A 69 17.87 -0.76 15.61
C GLU A 69 17.50 0.34 14.60
N LEU A 70 17.52 0.06 13.29
CA LEU A 70 17.07 1.01 12.26
C LEU A 70 15.59 1.40 12.46
N ILE A 71 14.73 0.44 12.81
CA ILE A 71 13.32 0.69 13.10
C ILE A 71 13.19 1.60 14.34
N GLU A 72 13.91 1.28 15.41
CA GLU A 72 13.88 2.04 16.66
C GLU A 72 14.42 3.47 16.47
N ARG A 73 15.51 3.65 15.73
CA ARG A 73 16.05 4.97 15.38
C ARG A 73 15.04 5.79 14.59
N TYR A 74 14.38 5.19 13.60
CA TYR A 74 13.34 5.88 12.85
C TYR A 74 12.15 6.28 13.72
N TYR A 75 11.67 5.38 14.59
CA TYR A 75 10.58 5.68 15.52
C TYR A 75 10.95 6.77 16.53
N SER A 76 12.20 6.78 16.99
CA SER A 76 12.72 7.81 17.89
C SER A 76 12.80 9.16 17.19
N LYS A 77 13.26 9.18 15.93
CA LYS A 77 13.21 10.37 15.07
C LYS A 77 11.79 10.88 14.89
N MET A 78 10.84 10.00 14.56
CA MET A 78 9.43 10.39 14.41
C MET A 78 8.87 11.02 15.70
N GLN A 79 9.25 10.50 16.86
CA GLN A 79 8.83 11.07 18.14
C GLN A 79 9.49 12.42 18.42
N LYS A 80 10.80 12.54 18.18
CA LYS A 80 11.59 13.76 18.40
C LYS A 80 11.11 14.92 17.51
N ASP A 81 10.80 14.61 16.26
CA ASP A 81 10.42 15.59 15.25
C ASP A 81 8.88 15.78 15.15
N ASP A 82 8.12 15.19 16.09
CA ASP A 82 6.65 15.14 16.11
C ASP A 82 6.00 14.74 14.78
N ILE A 83 6.62 13.80 14.07
CA ILE A 83 6.11 13.24 12.82
C ILE A 83 4.95 12.30 13.17
N ARG A 84 3.72 12.74 12.86
CA ARG A 84 2.49 11.95 13.02
C ARG A 84 1.96 11.48 11.67
N PRO A 85 1.47 10.23 11.57
CA PRO A 85 0.83 9.77 10.35
C PRO A 85 -0.43 10.61 10.10
N LYS A 86 -0.58 11.15 8.89
CA LYS A 86 -1.69 12.02 8.52
C LYS A 86 -2.17 11.73 7.10
N THR A 87 -3.37 11.17 6.98
CA THR A 87 -4.04 10.91 5.69
C THR A 87 -5.54 10.85 5.92
N LYS A 88 -6.33 11.27 4.93
CA LYS A 88 -7.79 11.06 4.94
C LYS A 88 -8.17 9.57 4.89
N ALA A 89 -7.26 8.70 4.46
CA ALA A 89 -7.43 7.25 4.47
C ALA A 89 -7.17 6.65 5.86
N THR A 90 -8.11 6.86 6.79
CA THR A 90 -7.99 6.50 8.21
C THR A 90 -7.60 5.04 8.46
N ALA A 91 -8.08 4.10 7.64
CA ALA A 91 -7.77 2.67 7.75
C ALA A 91 -6.27 2.33 7.59
N ILE A 92 -5.50 3.21 6.94
CA ILE A 92 -4.05 3.05 6.73
C ILE A 92 -3.23 4.20 7.34
N GLN A 93 -3.84 5.04 8.19
CA GLN A 93 -3.13 6.10 8.94
C GLN A 93 -2.32 5.51 10.10
N ILE A 94 -1.27 4.75 9.78
CA ILE A 94 -0.50 3.96 10.74
C ILE A 94 0.98 4.36 10.67
N GLY A 95 1.48 4.96 11.74
CA GLY A 95 2.88 5.40 11.83
C GLY A 95 3.85 4.31 12.29
N LYS A 96 3.38 3.34 13.07
CA LYS A 96 4.20 2.20 13.56
C LYS A 96 3.50 0.89 13.21
N PRO A 97 3.73 0.31 12.01
CA PRO A 97 3.02 -0.89 11.58
C PRO A 97 3.35 -2.10 12.46
N ALA A 98 2.33 -2.65 13.13
CA ALA A 98 2.50 -3.75 14.07
C ALA A 98 3.05 -5.05 13.43
N ASN A 99 2.86 -5.24 12.12
CA ASN A 99 3.31 -6.44 11.41
C ASN A 99 4.48 -6.17 10.44
N ILE A 100 5.27 -5.11 10.65
CA ILE A 100 6.38 -4.75 9.74
C ILE A 100 7.33 -5.92 9.49
N ILE A 101 7.71 -6.64 10.54
CA ILE A 101 8.63 -7.78 10.47
C ILE A 101 8.09 -8.91 9.61
N LYS A 102 6.82 -9.29 9.80
CA LYS A 102 6.15 -10.33 9.01
C LYS A 102 5.95 -9.90 7.56
N ALA A 103 5.72 -8.60 7.32
CA ALA A 103 5.60 -8.03 6.00
C ALA A 103 6.93 -8.03 5.24
N LEU A 104 8.08 -7.80 5.91
CA LEU A 104 9.40 -7.94 5.30
C LEU A 104 9.62 -9.35 4.77
N ARG A 105 9.23 -10.38 5.54
CA ARG A 105 9.30 -11.78 5.09
C ARG A 105 8.47 -12.02 3.84
N ALA A 106 7.25 -11.48 3.80
CA ALA A 106 6.38 -11.57 2.62
C ALA A 106 6.99 -10.86 1.40
N LEU A 107 7.52 -9.67 1.58
CA LEU A 107 8.15 -8.88 0.51
C LEU A 107 9.43 -9.56 -0.01
N GLU A 108 10.28 -10.11 0.86
CA GLU A 108 11.48 -10.83 0.43
C GLU A 108 11.13 -12.07 -0.39
N PHE A 109 10.22 -12.92 0.11
CA PHE A 109 9.82 -14.15 -0.58
C PHE A 109 9.16 -13.90 -1.93
N THR A 110 8.37 -12.82 -2.03
CA THR A 110 7.62 -12.48 -3.25
C THR A 110 8.36 -11.53 -4.18
N ASN A 111 9.61 -11.16 -3.88
CA ASN A 111 10.32 -10.07 -4.56
C ASN A 111 9.44 -8.81 -4.71
N GLY A 112 8.77 -8.47 -3.61
CA GLY A 112 7.75 -7.45 -3.54
C GLY A 112 8.31 -6.03 -3.52
N VAL A 113 7.41 -5.07 -3.77
CA VAL A 113 7.71 -3.64 -3.81
C VAL A 113 6.83 -2.88 -2.84
N VAL A 114 7.32 -1.72 -2.40
CA VAL A 114 6.56 -0.78 -1.59
C VAL A 114 6.65 0.57 -2.26
N ILE A 115 5.50 1.23 -2.45
CA ILE A 115 5.45 2.61 -2.98
C ILE A 115 4.45 3.44 -2.18
N THR A 116 4.47 4.75 -2.42
CA THR A 116 3.51 5.70 -1.85
C THR A 116 2.62 6.33 -2.92
N VAL A 117 1.41 6.66 -2.50
CA VAL A 117 0.46 7.51 -3.24
C VAL A 117 -0.06 8.61 -2.32
N THR A 118 -0.39 9.77 -2.90
CA THR A 118 -0.97 10.91 -2.21
C THR A 118 -2.46 10.66 -1.89
N ASP A 119 -3.02 11.48 -1.00
CA ASP A 119 -4.46 11.45 -0.71
C ASP A 119 -5.30 11.72 -1.97
N ASN A 120 -4.86 12.64 -2.83
CA ASN A 120 -5.56 12.94 -4.08
C ASN A 120 -5.51 11.74 -5.04
N GLU A 121 -4.33 11.11 -5.19
CA GLU A 121 -4.22 9.87 -5.98
C GLU A 121 -5.12 8.77 -5.42
N MET A 122 -5.23 8.59 -4.09
CA MET A 122 -6.15 7.61 -3.51
C MET A 122 -7.62 7.95 -3.79
N LEU A 123 -8.01 9.23 -3.77
CA LEU A 123 -9.36 9.64 -4.12
C LEU A 123 -9.67 9.41 -5.61
N ASP A 124 -8.71 9.66 -6.50
CA ASP A 124 -8.81 9.32 -7.92
C ASP A 124 -9.02 7.81 -8.09
N GLY A 125 -8.25 7.01 -7.34
CA GLY A 125 -8.33 5.55 -7.32
C GLY A 125 -9.66 5.02 -6.78
N MET A 126 -10.18 5.62 -5.72
CA MET A 126 -11.50 5.32 -5.18
C MET A 126 -12.59 5.66 -6.20
N THR A 127 -12.46 6.80 -6.87
CA THR A 127 -13.44 7.27 -7.86
C THR A 127 -13.46 6.39 -9.08
N ILE A 128 -12.29 5.97 -9.61
CA ILE A 128 -12.28 5.08 -10.78
C ILE A 128 -12.93 3.73 -10.49
N VAL A 129 -12.82 3.20 -9.26
CA VAL A 129 -13.56 2.01 -8.81
C VAL A 129 -15.07 2.28 -8.83
N GLY A 130 -15.48 3.42 -8.26
CA GLY A 130 -16.85 3.95 -8.28
C GLY A 130 -17.47 4.00 -9.68
N LEU A 131 -16.74 4.60 -10.63
CA LEU A 131 -17.17 4.76 -12.01
C LEU A 131 -17.32 3.44 -12.78
N ASN A 132 -16.73 2.35 -12.27
CA ASN A 132 -16.86 1.01 -12.81
C ASN A 132 -17.91 0.16 -12.08
N GLY A 133 -18.76 0.77 -11.23
CA GLY A 133 -19.91 0.12 -10.60
C GLY A 133 -19.61 -0.59 -9.28
N PHE A 134 -18.43 -0.38 -8.71
CA PHE A 134 -18.05 -0.92 -7.41
C PHE A 134 -17.82 0.18 -6.39
N ASP A 135 -17.97 -0.12 -5.11
CA ASP A 135 -17.72 0.82 -4.03
C ASP A 135 -16.49 0.40 -3.22
N CYS A 136 -15.69 1.37 -2.77
CA CYS A 136 -14.56 1.11 -1.87
C CYS A 136 -14.22 2.34 -1.00
N GLU A 137 -13.62 2.08 0.16
CA GLU A 137 -13.05 3.14 1.00
C GLU A 137 -11.82 3.80 0.35
N MET A 138 -11.44 4.99 0.82
CA MET A 138 -10.28 5.73 0.31
C MET A 138 -8.97 4.95 0.40
N ALA A 139 -8.76 4.15 1.46
CA ALA A 139 -7.59 3.29 1.58
C ALA A 139 -7.51 2.25 0.44
N SER A 140 -8.65 1.70 0.01
CA SER A 140 -8.72 0.78 -1.13
C SER A 140 -8.42 1.49 -2.46
N GLY A 141 -8.73 2.78 -2.55
CA GLY A 141 -8.34 3.63 -3.68
C GLY A 141 -6.82 3.71 -3.90
N SER A 142 -5.99 3.40 -2.90
CA SER A 142 -4.54 3.28 -3.09
C SER A 142 -4.13 2.20 -4.09
N VAL A 143 -4.93 1.15 -4.26
CA VAL A 143 -4.62 0.02 -5.12
C VAL A 143 -4.59 0.39 -6.61
N PRO A 144 -5.67 0.89 -7.23
CA PRO A 144 -5.65 1.29 -8.64
C PRO A 144 -4.63 2.41 -8.90
N SER A 145 -4.44 3.33 -7.96
CA SER A 145 -3.47 4.43 -8.08
C SER A 145 -2.03 3.93 -8.01
N GLY A 146 -1.76 2.99 -7.10
CA GLY A 146 -0.49 2.29 -7.01
C GLY A 146 -0.19 1.49 -8.27
N VAL A 147 -1.18 0.75 -8.79
CA VAL A 147 -1.05 0.03 -10.08
C VAL A 147 -0.71 0.98 -11.21
N LYS A 148 -1.43 2.10 -11.36
CA LYS A 148 -1.16 3.11 -12.39
C LYS A 148 0.28 3.62 -12.31
N LYS A 149 0.78 3.90 -11.10
CA LYS A 149 2.15 4.38 -10.87
C LYS A 149 3.20 3.31 -11.17
N LEU A 150 2.97 2.07 -10.79
CA LEU A 150 3.87 0.95 -11.05
C LEU A 150 3.95 0.59 -12.53
N ILE A 151 2.85 0.72 -13.28
CA ILE A 151 2.84 0.61 -14.75
C ILE A 151 3.62 1.77 -15.37
N GLY A 152 3.37 3.00 -14.92
CA GLY A 152 4.08 4.19 -15.42
C GLY A 152 5.59 4.17 -15.17
N ASN A 153 6.04 3.41 -14.17
CA ASN A 153 7.46 3.21 -13.84
C ASN A 153 8.05 1.91 -14.42
N ASP A 154 7.34 1.23 -15.33
CA ASP A 154 7.74 -0.04 -15.94
C ASP A 154 8.02 -1.19 -14.95
N ILE A 155 7.52 -1.09 -13.72
CA ILE A 155 7.66 -2.14 -12.69
C ILE A 155 6.63 -3.25 -12.92
N ILE A 156 5.38 -2.86 -13.20
CA ILE A 156 4.32 -3.75 -13.67
C ILE A 156 4.25 -3.63 -15.20
N LYS A 157 4.22 -4.76 -15.91
CA LYS A 157 4.09 -4.79 -17.37
C LYS A 157 2.63 -4.72 -17.80
N LYS A 158 2.38 -4.22 -19.02
CA LYS A 158 1.00 -4.04 -19.54
C LYS A 158 0.23 -5.35 -19.70
N ASP A 159 0.95 -6.46 -19.84
CA ASP A 159 0.44 -7.82 -19.98
C ASP A 159 0.45 -8.62 -18.65
N ASP A 160 0.96 -8.03 -17.55
CA ASP A 160 0.90 -8.65 -16.24
C ASP A 160 -0.54 -8.82 -15.76
N LYS A 161 -0.84 -9.98 -15.18
CA LYS A 161 -2.10 -10.21 -14.46
C LYS A 161 -1.99 -9.67 -13.04
N ILE A 162 -2.89 -8.75 -12.69
CA ILE A 162 -2.90 -8.02 -11.43
C ILE A 162 -4.15 -8.38 -10.63
N ILE A 163 -3.98 -8.73 -9.36
CA ILE A 163 -5.06 -8.86 -8.39
C ILE A 163 -4.98 -7.67 -7.44
N GLY A 164 -5.95 -6.76 -7.50
CA GLY A 164 -6.04 -5.61 -6.60
C GLY A 164 -6.99 -5.89 -5.44
N ILE A 165 -6.53 -5.66 -4.21
CA ILE A 165 -7.32 -5.95 -3.00
C ILE A 165 -7.96 -4.70 -2.44
N LEU A 166 -9.28 -4.59 -2.62
CA LEU A 166 -10.10 -3.54 -2.02
C LEU A 166 -10.55 -4.00 -0.62
N THR A 167 -9.93 -3.45 0.42
CA THR A 167 -10.05 -3.93 1.82
C THR A 167 -11.38 -3.63 2.47
N GLY A 168 -12.14 -2.66 1.96
CA GLY A 168 -13.37 -2.22 2.59
C GLY A 168 -14.25 -1.40 1.67
N ARG A 169 -15.55 -1.42 1.96
CA ARG A 169 -16.56 -0.55 1.35
C ARG A 169 -16.43 0.89 1.86
N GLN A 170 -16.98 1.85 1.13
CA GLN A 170 -17.03 3.24 1.55
C GLN A 170 -17.79 3.37 2.87
N LYS A 171 -17.23 4.17 3.77
CA LYS A 171 -17.83 4.53 5.05
C LYS A 171 -18.11 6.02 5.18
N GLU A 172 -17.42 6.84 4.38
CA GLU A 172 -17.50 8.29 4.45
C GLU A 172 -18.21 8.86 3.22
N PRO A 173 -19.54 9.08 3.27
CA PRO A 173 -20.33 9.49 2.10
C PRO A 173 -19.94 10.87 1.58
N LEU A 174 -19.38 11.73 2.43
CA LEU A 174 -18.94 13.07 2.03
C LEU A 174 -17.69 13.05 1.14
N LEU A 175 -16.86 12.00 1.19
CA LEU A 175 -15.66 11.91 0.35
C LEU A 175 -16.00 11.93 -1.15
N PRO A 176 -16.83 11.02 -1.70
CA PRO A 176 -17.19 11.05 -3.12
C PRO A 176 -18.00 12.29 -3.49
N ILE A 177 -18.88 12.78 -2.61
CA ILE A 177 -19.65 14.02 -2.85
C ILE A 177 -18.70 15.21 -3.04
N ASN A 178 -17.81 15.43 -2.08
CA ASN A 178 -16.84 16.52 -2.12
C ASN A 178 -15.87 16.37 -3.31
N TYR A 179 -15.46 15.13 -3.62
CA TYR A 179 -14.60 14.86 -4.76
C TYR A 179 -15.26 15.28 -6.09
N HIS A 180 -16.51 14.89 -6.34
CA HIS A 180 -17.19 15.23 -7.59
C HIS A 180 -17.63 16.70 -7.67
N ASN A 181 -17.83 17.37 -6.54
CA ASN A 181 -18.13 18.81 -6.48
C ASN A 181 -16.93 19.72 -6.78
N GLU A 182 -15.71 19.19 -6.77
CA GLU A 182 -14.49 19.91 -7.10
C GLU A 182 -14.10 19.61 -8.56
N PRO A 183 -14.41 20.49 -9.54
CA PRO A 183 -14.26 20.19 -10.96
C PRO A 183 -12.81 20.03 -11.41
N SER A 184 -11.84 20.49 -10.59
CA SER A 184 -10.42 20.31 -10.86
C SER A 184 -9.93 18.87 -10.64
N ASN A 185 -10.71 18.01 -9.98
CA ASN A 185 -10.36 16.61 -9.78
C ASN A 185 -10.44 15.80 -11.09
N LEU A 186 -9.49 14.88 -11.26
CA LEU A 186 -9.26 14.16 -12.51
C LEU A 186 -10.49 13.41 -13.05
N PHE A 187 -11.29 12.84 -12.16
CA PHE A 187 -12.48 12.06 -12.52
C PHE A 187 -13.78 12.69 -12.00
N ALA A 188 -13.79 14.00 -11.75
CA ALA A 188 -14.98 14.70 -11.27
C ALA A 188 -16.16 14.55 -12.23
N ARG A 189 -17.36 14.42 -11.66
CA ARG A 189 -18.65 14.38 -12.37
C ARG A 189 -19.60 15.29 -11.58
N PRO A 190 -19.42 16.61 -11.66
CA PRO A 190 -20.20 17.54 -10.85
C PRO A 190 -21.70 17.37 -11.13
N PRO A 191 -22.56 17.53 -10.09
CA PRO A 191 -24.00 17.55 -10.29
C PRO A 191 -24.37 18.64 -11.29
N LYS A 192 -25.31 18.31 -12.18
CA LYS A 192 -25.89 19.28 -13.13
C LYS A 192 -26.95 20.13 -12.47
#